data_AF-A0A6N7UV60-F1
#
_entry.id   AF-A0A6N7UV60-F1
#
_cell.length_a   1.000
_cell.length_b   1.000
_cell.length_c   1.000
_cell.angle_alpha   90.00
_cell.angle_beta   90.00
_cell.angle_gamma   90.00
#
_symmetry.space_group_name_H-M   'P 1'
#
loop_
_entity.id
_entity.type
_entity.pdbx_description
1 polymer ?
#
loop_
_entity_poly.entity_id
_entity_poly.type
_entity_poly.pdbx_seq_one_letter_code
_entity_poly.pdbx_strand_id
1 'polypeptide(L)' 'MTLPNPASEALHGSLGFTLVGVFRRVGIKHGAWHDVGWMQLDLLPGSPPDSEGYSIRSSTKSGISRSVLAW' A
#
# COMPACT_ATOMS: atom_id res chain seq x y z
N MET A 1 -3.00 4.13 9.50
CA MET A 1 -2.57 4.43 10.88
C MET A 1 -3.69 5.17 11.61
N THR A 2 -4.02 4.81 12.86
CA THR A 2 -4.96 5.58 13.70
C THR A 2 -4.27 6.82 14.28
N LEU A 3 -4.95 7.95 14.32
CA LEU A 3 -4.43 9.22 14.83
C LEU A 3 -5.16 9.69 16.09
N PRO A 4 -4.48 10.41 17.01
CA PRO A 4 -3.04 10.73 16.99
C PRO A 4 -2.16 9.52 17.33
N ASN A 5 -1.00 9.38 16.69
CA ASN A 5 -0.02 8.36 17.05
C ASN A 5 1.43 8.80 16.72
N PRO A 6 2.00 9.74 17.49
CA PRO A 6 3.29 10.36 17.17
C PRO A 6 4.45 9.37 17.04
N ALA A 7 4.42 8.27 17.80
CA ALA A 7 5.46 7.24 17.73
C ALA A 7 5.43 6.49 16.39
N SER A 8 4.24 6.10 15.93
CA SER A 8 4.09 5.44 14.64
C SER A 8 4.32 6.41 13.48
N GLU A 9 3.89 7.67 13.62
CA GLU A 9 4.17 8.74 12.66
C GLU A 9 5.68 8.93 12.48
N ALA A 10 6.43 9.05 13.57
CA ALA A 10 7.89 9.18 13.54
C ALA A 10 8.58 7.95 12.94
N LEU A 11 8.15 6.74 13.31
CA LEU A 11 8.70 5.50 12.75
C LEU A 11 8.52 5.43 11.23
N HIS A 12 7.29 5.62 10.73
CA HIS A 12 7.03 5.59 9.30
C HIS A 12 7.78 6.71 8.57
N GLY A 13 7.81 7.93 9.13
CA GLY A 13 8.59 9.05 8.58
C GLY A 13 10.09 8.72 8.48
N SER A 14 10.67 8.07 9.49
CA SER A 14 12.09 7.67 9.46
C SER A 14 12.41 6.64 8.37
N LEU A 15 11.41 5.87 7.93
CA LEU A 15 11.51 4.90 6.84
C LEU A 15 11.20 5.52 5.46
N GLY A 16 10.98 6.83 5.38
CA GLY A 16 10.70 7.54 4.12
C GLY A 16 9.24 7.57 3.71
N PHE A 17 8.30 7.13 4.56
CA PHE A 17 6.87 7.28 4.27
C PHE A 17 6.44 8.74 4.38
N THR A 18 5.46 9.13 3.56
CA THR A 18 4.85 10.46 3.53
C THR A 18 3.34 10.38 3.72
N LEU A 19 2.74 11.40 4.36
CA LEU A 19 1.29 11.41 4.61
C LEU A 19 0.57 11.80 3.32
N VAL A 20 -0.32 10.93 2.84
CA VAL A 20 -1.06 11.17 1.61
C VAL A 20 -2.54 11.50 1.85
N GLY A 21 -3.04 11.27 3.06
CA GLY A 21 -4.40 11.65 3.41
C GLY A 21 -4.80 11.30 4.84
N VAL A 22 -5.84 11.96 5.32
CA VAL A 22 -6.48 11.67 6.61
C VAL A 22 -7.99 11.54 6.42
N PHE A 23 -8.52 10.38 6.78
CA PHE A 23 -9.95 10.15 6.89
C PHE A 23 -10.38 10.53 8.30
N ARG A 24 -11.10 11.65 8.42
CA ARG A 24 -11.53 12.19 9.70
C ARG A 24 -12.78 11.47 10.21
N ARG A 25 -12.78 11.10 11.49
CA ARG A 25 -13.89 10.45 12.20
C ARG A 25 -14.47 9.29 11.39
N VAL A 26 -13.60 8.42 10.90
CA VAL A 26 -13.99 7.38 9.93
C VAL A 26 -14.42 6.08 10.62
N GLY A 27 -14.08 5.88 11.90
CA GLY A 27 -14.51 4.70 12.65
C GLY A 27 -14.72 4.99 14.14
N ILE A 28 -15.64 4.25 14.77
CA ILE A 28 -15.86 4.28 16.23
C ILE A 28 -15.24 3.03 16.85
N LYS A 29 -14.45 3.23 17.90
CA LYS A 29 -13.94 2.15 18.75
C LYS A 29 -13.77 2.65 20.17
N HIS A 30 -14.17 1.84 21.16
CA HIS A 30 -14.14 2.19 22.59
C HIS A 30 -14.87 3.51 22.91
N GLY A 31 -16.04 3.73 22.28
CA GLY A 31 -16.87 4.91 22.54
C GLY A 31 -16.34 6.22 21.96
N ALA A 32 -15.26 6.20 21.18
CA ALA A 32 -14.69 7.39 20.56
C ALA A 32 -14.60 7.24 19.03
N TRP A 33 -14.75 8.36 18.33
CA TRP A 33 -14.41 8.47 16.91
C TRP A 33 -12.89 8.53 16.72
N HIS A 34 -12.40 7.93 15.64
CA HIS A 34 -10.99 7.89 15.30
C HIS A 34 -10.74 8.42 13.90
N ASP A 35 -9.65 9.17 13.76
CA ASP A 35 -9.10 9.56 12.47
C ASP A 35 -8.12 8.48 11.99
N VAL A 36 -8.03 8.29 10.67
CA VAL A 36 -7.10 7.35 10.06
C VAL A 36 -6.24 8.07 9.02
N GLY A 37 -4.94 8.14 9.28
CA GLY A 37 -3.93 8.60 8.32
C GLY A 37 -3.49 7.48 7.39
N TRP A 38 -3.40 7.78 6.10
CA TRP A 38 -2.76 6.94 5.08
C TRP A 38 -1.37 7.49 4.77
N MET A 39 -0.39 6.59 4.82
CA MET A 39 1.01 6.91 4.56
C MET A 39 1.50 6.09 3.38
N GLN A 40 2.30 6.69 2.51
CA GLN A 40 2.82 6.07 1.31
C GLN A 40 4.34 6.13 1.30
N LEU A 41 4.97 5.03 0.88
CA LEU A 41 6.37 4.97 0.49
C LEU A 41 6.41 4.59 -0.99
N ASP A 42 7.10 5.39 -1.80
CA ASP A 42 7.38 5.02 -3.18
C ASP A 42 8.56 4.04 -3.20
N LEU A 43 8.31 2.82 -3.68
CA LEU A 43 9.31 1.76 -3.72
C LEU A 43 10.23 1.85 -4.95
N LEU A 44 9.78 2.52 -6.01
CA LEU A 44 10.51 2.68 -7.27
C LEU A 44 10.40 4.13 -7.76
N PRO A 45 11.06 5.08 -7.08
CA PRO A 45 10.95 6.49 -7.40
C PRO A 45 11.35 6.79 -8.85
N GLY A 46 10.45 7.44 -9.58
CA GLY A 46 10.67 7.81 -10.98
C GLY A 46 10.34 6.70 -12.00
N SER A 47 9.79 5.56 -11.56
CA SER A 47 9.22 4.58 -12.48
C SER A 47 7.94 5.12 -13.14
N PRO A 48 7.70 4.86 -14.44
CA PRO A 48 6.42 5.20 -15.05
C PRO A 48 5.27 4.45 -14.34
N PRO A 49 4.07 5.06 -14.25
CA PRO A 49 2.96 4.58 -13.43
C PRO A 49 2.41 3.19 -13.84
N ASP A 50 2.74 2.73 -15.04
CA ASP A 50 2.33 1.47 -15.64
C ASP A 50 3.51 0.53 -15.90
N SER A 51 4.70 0.78 -15.32
CA SER A 51 5.82 -0.16 -15.41
C SER A 51 5.32 -1.53 -14.96
N GLU A 52 5.18 -2.47 -15.92
CA GLU A 52 4.53 -3.76 -15.68
C GLU A 52 5.13 -4.37 -14.42
N GLY A 53 4.29 -4.45 -13.38
CA GLY A 53 4.72 -4.77 -12.03
C GLY A 53 5.61 -6.00 -12.04
N TYR A 54 6.83 -5.85 -11.50
CA TYR A 54 7.82 -6.89 -11.26
C TYR A 54 7.43 -8.25 -11.87
N SER A 55 7.78 -8.47 -13.14
CA SER A 55 7.67 -9.79 -13.76
C SER A 55 8.55 -10.73 -12.93
N ILE A 56 7.92 -11.44 -11.99
CA ILE A 56 8.49 -12.63 -11.35
C ILE A 56 8.82 -13.56 -12.50
N ARG A 57 10.07 -13.53 -12.96
CA ARG A 57 10.52 -14.33 -14.10
C ARG A 57 10.05 -15.76 -13.89
N SER A 58 9.09 -16.19 -14.71
CA SER A 58 8.69 -17.58 -14.79
C SER A 58 9.92 -18.35 -15.26
N SER A 59 10.55 -19.14 -14.38
CA SER A 59 11.45 -20.18 -14.83
C SER A 59 10.60 -21.17 -15.62
N THR A 60 10.69 -21.13 -16.94
CA THR A 60 9.92 -21.99 -17.83
C THR A 60 10.27 -23.44 -17.56
N LYS A 61 9.35 -24.19 -16.95
CA LYS A 61 9.29 -25.65 -17.15
C LYS A 61 8.25 -25.89 -18.23
N SER A 62 8.74 -26.36 -19.38
CA SER A 62 7.96 -26.78 -20.55
C SER A 62 6.77 -27.66 -20.14
N GLY A 63 5.56 -27.34 -20.62
CA GLY A 63 4.36 -28.16 -20.41
C GLY A 63 3.04 -27.45 -20.73
N ILE A 64 2.66 -27.51 -22.00
CA ILE A 64 1.29 -27.53 -22.60
C ILE A 64 0.10 -27.21 -21.67
N SER A 65 -0.72 -26.20 -22.01
CA SER A 65 -2.18 -26.32 -22.35
C SER A 65 -3.06 -25.09 -22.00
N ARG A 66 -3.79 -24.64 -23.03
CA ARG A 66 -5.20 -24.16 -23.08
C ARG A 66 -5.70 -22.93 -22.28
N SER A 67 -6.50 -22.15 -23.03
CA SER A 67 -7.32 -20.98 -22.67
C SER A 67 -8.32 -21.19 -21.53
N VAL A 68 -8.76 -20.10 -20.87
CA VAL A 68 -10.17 -19.66 -20.72
C VAL A 68 -10.24 -18.32 -19.94
N LEU A 69 -11.12 -17.42 -20.41
CA LEU A 69 -11.62 -16.20 -19.76
C LEU A 69 -12.59 -16.53 -18.62
N ALA A 70 -12.49 -15.85 -17.48
CA ALA A 70 -13.63 -15.56 -16.59
C ALA A 70 -13.26 -14.39 -15.66
N TRP A 71 -14.28 -13.58 -15.36
CA TRP A 71 -14.28 -12.25 -14.74
C TRP A 71 -13.60 -12.13 -13.37
#